data_AF-A0A0F5PJQ6-F1
#
_entry.id   AF-A0A0F5PJQ6-F1
#
_cell.length_a   1.000
_cell.length_b   1.000
_cell.length_c   1.000
_cell.angle_alpha   90.00
_cell.angle_beta   90.00
_cell.angle_gamma   90.00
#
_symmetry.space_group_name_H-M   'P 1'
#
loop_
_entity.id
_entity.type
_entity.pdbx_description
1 polymer ?
#
loop_
_entity_poly.entity_id
_entity_poly.type
_entity_poly.pdbx_seq_one_letter_code
_entity_poly.pdbx_strand_id
1 'polypeptide(L)'
;MKGEFTMNTTPTASRLHIGIFGRRNAGKSSLINALTNQEIAIVSDVAGTTTDPVSKAMEILPIGPVVLIDTAGLDDEGPLGQMRVKKTYEVLNRTDLAILVIDGAEGVTKFEEDILKEIRDKGIPVVGVINKKDLSNYSQTQKREWERRLGLRLIEVSAANREGIEELKLEIIRKAPQDESIRLVGDLIKRGDLVLLVVPIDKAAPKGRLILPQQQTIRDILDNGAIALVVKDEELEEAFSKLKVKPSLVITDSQVFKKVGACVPEDVPLTSFSILFARYKGDLEELVRGVKAIERLKDGDKVLIAEGCTHHRQEDDIGTVKIPRWLKEKTGKELKFSWSSGMGFPEDLETYSLIVHCGACMLNRREMMYRISYAKEKKVPIVNYGVLIAYVNGLLPRAIEMFKEAKRIYEEEVKTVEISSKK
;
A
#
# COMPACT_ATOMS: atom_id res chain seq x y z
N MET A 1 -3.79 31.16 -19.26
CA MET A 1 -4.57 30.38 -18.28
C MET A 1 -3.63 29.44 -17.57
N LYS A 2 -3.21 29.77 -16.34
CA LYS A 2 -2.47 28.85 -15.46
C LYS A 2 -3.51 27.88 -14.90
N GLY A 3 -3.46 26.62 -15.31
CA GLY A 3 -4.33 25.60 -14.74
C GLY A 3 -3.93 25.36 -13.30
N GLU A 4 -4.84 25.64 -12.37
CA GLU A 4 -4.78 25.13 -11.00
C GLU A 4 -4.87 23.60 -11.06
N PHE A 5 -3.72 22.92 -11.00
CA PHE A 5 -3.69 21.49 -10.72
C PHE A 5 -4.12 21.32 -9.26
N THR A 6 -5.36 20.88 -9.07
CA THR A 6 -5.92 20.63 -7.74
C THR A 6 -5.21 19.42 -7.10
N MET A 7 -4.72 19.59 -5.87
CA MET A 7 -3.90 18.64 -5.09
C MET A 7 -4.57 17.29 -4.72
N ASN A 8 -5.78 17.05 -5.24
CA ASN A 8 -6.66 15.94 -4.87
C ASN A 8 -6.71 14.79 -5.88
N THR A 9 -5.86 14.77 -6.91
CA THR A 9 -5.94 13.77 -7.99
C THR A 9 -5.23 12.46 -7.69
N THR A 10 -4.13 12.45 -6.93
CA THR A 10 -3.42 11.22 -6.57
C THR A 10 -3.90 10.68 -5.22
N PRO A 11 -4.36 9.43 -5.10
CA PRO A 11 -4.74 8.83 -3.82
C PRO A 11 -3.57 8.75 -2.85
N THR A 12 -3.80 8.97 -1.55
CA THR A 12 -2.79 8.82 -0.48
C THR A 12 -2.06 7.48 -0.52
N ALA A 13 -2.75 6.42 -0.90
CA ALA A 13 -2.22 5.06 -1.05
C ALA A 13 -1.22 4.88 -2.21
N SER A 14 -1.06 5.89 -3.06
CA SER A 14 -0.14 5.91 -4.20
C SER A 14 0.88 7.05 -4.09
N ARG A 15 0.96 7.71 -2.92
CA ARG A 15 1.92 8.78 -2.63
C ARG A 15 3.06 8.23 -1.79
N LEU A 16 4.23 8.85 -1.90
CA LEU A 16 5.37 8.58 -1.02
C LEU A 16 5.06 9.11 0.39
N HIS A 17 5.20 8.26 1.41
CA HIS A 17 4.92 8.62 2.80
C HIS A 17 6.22 9.05 3.49
N ILE A 18 6.26 10.29 3.94
CA ILE A 18 7.39 10.86 4.68
C ILE A 18 7.00 10.95 6.15
N GLY A 19 7.58 10.09 6.99
CA GLY A 19 7.35 10.08 8.43
C GLY A 19 8.27 11.06 9.14
N ILE A 20 7.73 11.85 10.07
CA ILE A 20 8.50 12.85 10.81
C ILE A 20 8.58 12.41 12.26
N PHE A 21 9.78 12.04 12.69
CA PHE A 21 10.08 11.42 13.98
C PHE A 21 10.96 12.33 14.83
N GLY A 22 10.82 12.24 16.14
CA GLY A 22 11.59 13.07 17.07
C GLY A 22 10.84 13.23 18.38
N ARG A 23 11.56 13.73 19.40
CA ARG A 23 11.00 13.96 20.74
C ARG A 23 9.84 14.93 20.72
N ARG A 24 9.07 14.93 21.81
CA ARG A 24 8.05 15.95 22.05
C ARG A 24 8.71 17.33 22.02
N ASN A 25 7.99 18.31 21.49
CA ASN A 25 8.46 19.70 21.39
C ASN A 25 9.68 19.95 20.49
N ALA A 26 10.28 18.94 19.83
CA ALA A 26 11.34 19.14 18.83
C ALA A 26 10.90 19.97 17.60
N GLY A 27 9.61 20.32 17.52
CA GLY A 27 9.04 21.21 16.50
C GLY A 27 8.64 20.52 15.20
N LYS A 28 8.29 19.22 15.28
CA LYS A 28 7.82 18.41 14.13
C LYS A 28 6.66 19.04 13.38
N SER A 29 5.58 19.40 14.08
CA SER A 29 4.40 20.02 13.46
C SER A 29 4.72 21.39 12.84
N SER A 30 5.61 22.18 13.46
CA SER A 30 6.09 23.45 12.90
C SER A 30 6.90 23.21 11.62
N LEU A 31 7.75 22.18 11.61
CA LEU A 31 8.54 21.80 10.44
C LEU A 31 7.65 21.36 9.28
N ILE A 32 6.58 20.59 9.55
CA ILE A 32 5.56 20.23 8.56
C ILE A 32 4.96 21.48 7.94
N ASN A 33 4.52 22.42 8.77
CA ASN A 33 3.90 23.66 8.29
C ASN A 33 4.87 24.49 7.44
N ALA A 34 6.15 24.54 7.83
CA ALA A 34 7.18 25.23 7.07
C ALA A 34 7.46 24.55 5.71
N LEU A 35 7.45 23.21 5.67
CA LEU A 35 7.63 22.44 4.44
C LEU A 35 6.46 22.59 3.45
N THR A 36 5.22 22.60 3.94
CA THR A 36 4.04 22.63 3.06
C THR A 36 3.78 23.99 2.42
N ASN A 37 4.36 25.08 2.94
CA ASN A 37 4.35 26.45 2.38
C ASN A 37 2.99 26.97 1.84
N GLN A 38 1.86 26.47 2.34
CA GLN A 38 0.53 26.89 1.88
C GLN A 38 -0.46 26.97 3.04
N GLU A 39 -1.30 28.01 3.02
CA GLU A 39 -2.58 28.05 3.72
C GLU A 39 -3.59 27.15 2.96
N ILE A 40 -3.46 25.83 3.07
CA ILE A 40 -4.47 24.93 2.48
C ILE A 40 -5.48 24.54 3.55
N ALA A 41 -6.75 24.63 3.14
CA ALA A 41 -7.90 24.09 3.82
C ALA A 41 -7.58 22.75 4.48
N ILE A 42 -7.72 22.75 5.80
CA ILE A 42 -7.67 21.55 6.63
C ILE A 42 -8.72 20.58 6.09
N VAL A 43 -8.32 19.59 5.29
CA VAL A 43 -9.13 18.38 5.13
C VAL A 43 -8.77 17.49 6.31
N SER A 44 -9.23 17.92 7.49
CA SER A 44 -9.37 17.06 8.66
C SER A 44 -10.73 16.42 8.51
N ASP A 45 -10.76 15.21 7.97
CA ASP A 45 -11.88 14.34 8.29
C ASP A 45 -11.52 13.66 9.62
N VAL A 46 -12.25 14.11 10.65
CA VAL A 46 -12.37 13.56 12.00
C VAL A 46 -11.34 14.04 13.03
N ALA A 47 -11.78 15.00 13.85
CA ALA A 47 -11.23 15.25 15.17
C ALA A 47 -11.44 14.00 16.04
N GLY A 48 -10.37 13.24 16.29
CA GLY A 48 -10.40 12.01 17.06
C GLY A 48 -9.17 11.88 17.95
N THR A 49 -9.11 12.68 19.02
CA THR A 49 -8.11 12.59 20.11
C THR A 49 -6.64 12.91 19.75
N THR A 50 -5.90 13.44 20.73
CA THR A 50 -4.50 13.93 20.64
C THR A 50 -3.44 12.83 20.50
N THR A 51 -3.79 11.67 19.93
CA THR A 51 -2.88 10.52 19.82
C THR A 51 -2.78 9.90 18.43
N ASP A 52 -3.61 10.28 17.46
CA ASP A 52 -3.53 9.74 16.09
C ASP A 52 -2.54 10.55 15.22
N PRO A 53 -1.72 9.89 14.38
CA PRO A 53 -0.80 10.58 13.47
C PRO A 53 -1.56 11.52 12.52
N VAL A 54 -1.13 12.78 12.46
CA VAL A 54 -1.72 13.76 11.53
C VAL A 54 -1.00 13.66 10.19
N SER A 55 -1.76 13.56 9.10
CA SER A 55 -1.19 13.48 7.76
C SER A 55 -1.48 14.74 6.95
N LYS A 56 -0.49 15.21 6.18
CA LYS A 56 -0.62 16.35 5.27
C LYS A 56 -0.13 15.99 3.88
N ALA A 57 -1.05 16.09 2.92
CA ALA A 57 -0.78 15.96 1.50
C ALA A 57 -0.06 17.19 0.95
N MET A 58 1.00 16.99 0.15
CA MET A 58 1.63 18.06 -0.62
C MET A 58 2.33 17.50 -1.87
N GLU A 59 2.90 18.39 -2.69
CA GLU A 59 3.73 18.02 -3.84
C GLU A 59 5.15 18.55 -3.64
N ILE A 60 6.16 17.71 -3.85
CA ILE A 60 7.58 18.09 -3.82
C ILE A 60 8.13 17.82 -5.20
N LEU A 61 8.40 18.84 -6.00
CA LEU A 61 9.07 18.66 -7.28
C LEU A 61 10.57 18.37 -7.05
N PRO A 62 11.19 17.40 -7.75
CA PRO A 62 10.64 16.54 -8.82
C PRO A 62 10.05 15.21 -8.35
N ILE A 63 9.96 14.93 -7.04
CA ILE A 63 9.43 13.67 -6.49
C ILE A 63 7.94 13.46 -6.87
N GLY A 64 7.15 14.52 -6.92
CA GLY A 64 5.71 14.47 -7.14
C GLY A 64 4.90 14.46 -5.83
N PRO A 65 3.71 13.83 -5.79
CA PRO A 65 2.80 13.92 -4.66
C PRO A 65 3.27 13.06 -3.47
N VAL A 66 3.33 13.67 -2.30
CA VAL A 66 3.77 13.03 -1.05
C VAL A 66 2.74 13.22 0.07
N VAL A 67 2.90 12.46 1.14
CA VAL A 67 2.17 12.64 2.40
C VAL A 67 3.17 12.74 3.54
N LEU A 68 3.17 13.88 4.23
CA LEU A 68 3.89 14.06 5.48
C LEU A 68 3.07 13.47 6.62
N ILE A 69 3.67 12.64 7.46
CA ILE A 69 3.01 12.00 8.61
C ILE A 69 3.68 12.49 9.89
N ASP A 70 2.96 13.27 10.69
CA ASP A 70 3.40 13.71 12.02
C ASP A 70 3.22 12.57 13.02
N THR A 71 4.30 12.12 13.65
CA THR A 71 4.19 11.17 14.76
C THR A 71 4.04 11.91 16.08
N ALA A 72 3.31 11.32 17.04
CA ALA A 72 3.32 11.84 18.41
C ALA A 72 4.77 11.90 18.94
N GLY A 73 5.06 12.82 19.88
CA GLY A 73 6.32 12.79 20.64
C GLY A 73 6.43 11.49 21.45
N LEU A 74 7.63 10.92 21.49
CA LEU A 74 7.91 9.53 21.84
C LEU A 74 8.64 9.32 23.18
N ASP A 75 8.87 10.40 23.91
CA ASP A 75 9.67 10.48 25.14
C ASP A 75 8.86 10.44 26.44
N ASP A 76 7.55 10.14 26.39
CA ASP A 76 6.69 10.02 27.58
C ASP A 76 6.80 8.60 28.22
N GLU A 77 7.05 8.53 29.52
CA GLU A 77 6.97 7.29 30.32
C GLU A 77 5.53 7.05 30.84
N GLY A 78 5.00 5.83 30.68
CA GLY A 78 3.68 5.40 31.19
C GLY A 78 2.77 4.69 30.16
N PRO A 79 1.53 4.30 30.53
CA PRO A 79 0.61 3.57 29.64
C PRO A 79 0.25 4.34 28.35
N LEU A 80 0.16 5.67 28.44
CA LEU A 80 -0.03 6.55 27.28
C LEU A 80 1.23 6.60 26.38
N GLY A 81 2.42 6.46 26.96
CA GLY A 81 3.68 6.34 26.23
C GLY A 81 3.75 5.06 25.40
N GLN A 82 3.38 3.91 25.97
CA GLN A 82 3.35 2.62 25.27
C GLN A 82 2.44 2.64 24.04
N MET A 83 1.25 3.25 24.13
CA MET A 83 0.35 3.41 22.98
C MET A 83 0.95 4.30 21.88
N ARG A 84 1.67 5.37 22.24
CA ARG A 84 2.33 6.26 21.27
C ARG A 84 3.51 5.60 20.57
N VAL A 85 4.26 4.78 21.32
CA VAL A 85 5.33 3.96 20.77
C VAL A 85 4.77 2.98 19.74
N LYS A 86 3.70 2.25 20.07
CA LYS A 86 3.02 1.33 19.12
C LYS A 86 2.58 2.04 17.84
N LYS A 87 1.90 3.20 17.96
CA LYS A 87 1.48 4.01 16.80
C LYS A 87 2.65 4.52 15.96
N THR A 88 3.78 4.83 16.57
CA THR A 88 4.98 5.24 15.83
C THR A 88 5.55 4.09 15.02
N TYR A 89 5.62 2.89 15.59
CA TYR A 89 6.01 1.70 14.84
C TYR A 89 5.06 1.41 13.68
N GLU A 90 3.75 1.62 13.86
CA GLU A 90 2.77 1.54 12.76
C GLU A 90 3.05 2.57 11.66
N VAL A 91 3.41 3.81 12.01
CA VAL A 91 3.83 4.82 11.02
C VAL A 91 5.12 4.42 10.32
N LEU A 92 6.11 3.89 11.03
CA LEU A 92 7.36 3.40 10.43
C LEU A 92 7.10 2.31 9.37
N ASN A 93 6.15 1.41 9.61
CA ASN A 93 5.81 0.34 8.69
C ASN A 93 5.28 0.82 7.32
N ARG A 94 4.75 2.04 7.26
CA ARG A 94 4.27 2.67 6.03
C ARG A 94 5.13 3.85 5.56
N THR A 95 6.24 4.15 6.23
CA THR A 95 7.11 5.30 5.91
C THR A 95 8.15 4.96 4.86
N ASP A 96 8.12 5.64 3.72
CA ASP A 96 9.09 5.48 2.62
C ASP A 96 10.37 6.29 2.82
N LEU A 97 10.29 7.42 3.55
CA LEU A 97 11.41 8.28 3.94
C LEU A 97 11.17 8.84 5.35
N ALA A 98 12.17 8.75 6.23
CA ALA A 98 12.07 9.30 7.58
C ALA A 98 12.80 10.65 7.68
N ILE A 99 12.19 11.61 8.37
CA ILE A 99 12.84 12.84 8.84
C ILE A 99 13.01 12.71 10.35
N LEU A 100 14.25 12.67 10.83
CA LEU A 100 14.58 12.66 12.25
C LEU A 100 14.85 14.10 12.72
N VAL A 101 13.95 14.63 13.53
CA VAL A 101 13.98 16.00 14.04
C VAL A 101 14.60 16.03 15.43
N ILE A 102 15.68 16.78 15.55
CA ILE A 102 16.46 17.02 16.76
C ILE A 102 16.18 18.45 17.21
N ASP A 103 15.89 18.63 18.50
CA ASP A 103 15.84 19.97 19.08
C ASP A 103 17.28 20.50 19.26
N GLY A 104 17.63 21.61 18.61
CA GLY A 104 18.97 22.18 18.70
C GLY A 104 19.39 22.63 20.10
N ALA A 105 18.45 22.93 21.00
CA ALA A 105 18.77 23.34 22.37
C ALA A 105 19.16 22.14 23.24
N GLU A 106 18.54 20.99 22.98
CA GLU A 106 18.72 19.77 23.78
C GLU A 106 19.70 18.78 23.15
N GLY A 107 19.88 18.85 21.82
CA GLY A 107 20.82 18.02 21.08
C GLY A 107 20.39 16.56 20.93
N VAL A 108 21.38 15.71 20.58
CA VAL A 108 21.18 14.27 20.38
C VAL A 108 21.22 13.52 21.71
N THR A 109 20.15 12.82 22.00
CA THR A 109 20.01 11.94 23.16
C THR A 109 19.97 10.48 22.72
N LYS A 110 19.85 9.56 23.69
CA LYS A 110 19.65 8.13 23.41
C LYS A 110 18.39 7.87 22.58
N PHE A 111 17.37 8.72 22.75
CA PHE A 111 16.13 8.61 21.99
C PHE A 111 16.36 8.65 20.47
N GLU A 112 17.13 9.63 20.00
CA GLU A 112 17.44 9.79 18.57
C GLU A 112 18.27 8.62 18.03
N GLU A 113 19.15 8.05 18.86
CA GLU A 113 19.95 6.86 18.50
C GLU A 113 19.06 5.61 18.37
N ASP A 114 18.16 5.38 19.33
CA ASP A 114 17.26 4.23 19.36
C ASP A 114 16.28 4.27 18.17
N ILE A 115 15.60 5.41 17.94
CA ILE A 115 14.66 5.52 16.81
C ILE A 115 15.38 5.44 15.46
N LEU A 116 16.60 5.99 15.35
CA LEU A 116 17.39 5.89 14.12
C LEU A 116 17.76 4.45 13.81
N LYS A 117 18.08 3.66 14.84
CA LYS A 117 18.34 2.23 14.69
C LYS A 117 17.12 1.52 14.12
N GLU A 118 15.94 1.73 14.69
CA GLU A 118 14.68 1.12 14.21
C GLU A 118 14.35 1.51 12.76
N ILE A 119 14.58 2.78 12.40
CA ILE A 119 14.39 3.26 11.02
C ILE A 119 15.36 2.55 10.06
N ARG A 120 16.64 2.39 10.45
CA ARG A 120 17.68 1.72 9.65
C ARG A 120 17.45 0.22 9.53
N ASP A 121 17.02 -0.43 10.59
CA ASP A 121 16.71 -1.87 10.60
C ASP A 121 15.56 -2.20 9.62
N LYS A 122 14.68 -1.23 9.35
CA LYS A 122 13.63 -1.31 8.30
C LYS A 122 14.10 -0.87 6.91
N GLY A 123 15.36 -0.51 6.73
CA GLY A 123 15.91 -0.03 5.46
C GLY A 123 15.30 1.28 4.96
N ILE A 124 14.77 2.11 5.86
CA ILE A 124 14.15 3.40 5.49
C ILE A 124 15.26 4.45 5.36
N PRO A 125 15.36 5.19 4.24
CA PRO A 125 16.27 6.32 4.12
C PRO A 125 15.91 7.41 5.14
N VAL A 126 16.93 8.05 5.73
CA VAL A 126 16.74 9.03 6.82
C VAL A 126 17.38 10.37 6.51
N VAL A 127 16.62 11.45 6.66
CA VAL A 127 17.12 12.83 6.67
C VAL A 127 17.19 13.31 8.12
N GLY A 128 18.38 13.70 8.59
CA GLY A 128 18.55 14.26 9.93
C GLY A 128 18.44 15.77 9.92
N VAL A 129 17.67 16.32 10.86
CA VAL A 129 17.35 17.75 10.95
C VAL A 129 17.56 18.26 12.36
N ILE A 130 18.32 19.34 12.53
CA ILE A 130 18.37 20.11 13.77
C ILE A 130 17.42 21.30 13.60
N ASN A 131 16.35 21.32 14.38
CA ASN A 131 15.34 22.38 14.37
C ASN A 131 15.60 23.39 15.50
N LYS A 132 14.89 24.53 15.47
CA LYS A 132 15.02 25.65 16.40
C LYS A 132 16.41 26.29 16.42
N LYS A 133 17.07 26.36 15.25
CA LYS A 133 18.38 26.99 15.10
C LYS A 133 18.43 28.42 15.68
N ASP A 134 17.33 29.15 15.56
CA ASP A 134 17.14 30.52 16.07
C ASP A 134 17.19 30.62 17.60
N LEU A 135 16.88 29.55 18.33
CA LEU A 135 16.86 29.51 19.80
C LEU A 135 18.04 28.74 20.39
N SER A 136 18.90 28.18 19.53
CA SER A 136 19.94 27.25 19.93
C SER A 136 21.33 27.90 19.81
N ASN A 137 22.22 27.62 20.75
CA ASN A 137 23.58 28.16 20.75
C ASN A 137 24.66 27.05 20.73
N TYR A 138 24.38 25.95 20.04
CA TYR A 138 25.36 24.87 19.88
C TYR A 138 26.47 25.29 18.91
N SER A 139 27.69 24.89 19.22
CA SER A 139 28.87 25.12 18.38
C SER A 139 28.92 24.16 17.18
N GLN A 140 29.69 24.53 16.16
CA GLN A 140 29.97 23.63 15.03
C GLN A 140 30.64 22.32 15.45
N THR A 141 31.39 22.33 16.56
CA THR A 141 31.99 21.11 17.14
C THR A 141 30.92 20.18 17.68
N GLN A 142 29.92 20.71 18.40
CA GLN A 142 28.79 19.91 18.90
C GLN A 142 27.96 19.33 17.75
N LYS A 143 27.70 20.11 16.69
CA LYS A 143 27.03 19.59 15.49
C LYS A 143 27.76 18.39 14.90
N ARG A 144 29.08 18.50 14.69
CA ARG A 144 29.91 17.40 14.14
C ARG A 144 29.91 16.18 15.05
N GLU A 145 29.88 16.37 16.36
CA GLU A 145 29.74 15.27 17.32
C GLU A 145 28.41 14.54 17.15
N TRP A 146 27.30 15.27 17.04
CA TRP A 146 25.97 14.71 16.79
C TRP A 146 25.89 13.97 15.45
N GLU A 147 26.45 14.55 14.39
CA GLU A 147 26.54 13.90 13.07
C GLU A 147 27.31 12.58 13.14
N ARG A 148 28.41 12.54 13.89
CA ARG A 148 29.21 11.33 14.11
C ARG A 148 28.47 10.28 14.94
N ARG A 149 27.78 10.68 16.01
CA ARG A 149 26.99 9.77 16.86
C ARG A 149 25.87 9.11 16.07
N LEU A 150 25.16 9.87 15.25
CA LEU A 150 24.08 9.35 14.42
C LEU A 150 24.59 8.70 13.13
N GLY A 151 25.78 9.03 12.66
CA GLY A 151 26.27 8.65 11.33
C GLY A 151 25.39 9.26 10.23
N LEU A 152 24.91 10.50 10.43
CA LEU A 152 24.04 11.23 9.52
C LEU A 152 24.53 12.67 9.39
N ARG A 153 24.48 13.23 8.18
CA ARG A 153 24.55 14.68 7.99
C ARG A 153 23.29 15.32 8.60
N LEU A 154 23.46 16.41 9.33
CA LEU A 154 22.37 17.14 9.98
C LEU A 154 22.13 18.48 9.29
N ILE A 155 20.93 18.65 8.74
CA ILE A 155 20.48 19.92 8.13
C ILE A 155 19.96 20.83 9.24
N GLU A 156 20.43 22.07 9.29
CA GLU A 156 20.02 23.03 10.32
C GLU A 156 18.85 23.87 9.80
N VAL A 157 17.77 23.91 10.57
CA VAL A 157 16.57 24.66 10.20
C VAL A 157 16.03 25.48 11.36
N SER A 158 15.38 26.59 11.04
CA SER A 158 14.42 27.24 11.93
C SER A 158 13.05 27.14 11.28
N ALA A 159 12.20 26.25 11.77
CA ALA A 159 10.82 26.15 11.28
C ALA A 159 10.02 27.44 11.55
N ALA A 160 10.34 28.17 12.63
CA ALA A 160 9.69 29.43 12.99
C ALA A 160 10.04 30.56 12.01
N ASN A 161 11.33 30.71 11.68
CA ASN A 161 11.83 31.75 10.78
C ASN A 161 11.89 31.30 9.31
N ARG A 162 11.55 30.03 9.04
CA ARG A 162 11.63 29.38 7.72
C ARG A 162 13.04 29.34 7.11
N GLU A 163 14.06 29.31 7.95
CA GLU A 163 15.45 29.18 7.53
C GLU A 163 15.83 27.71 7.30
N GLY A 164 16.66 27.44 6.28
CA GLY A 164 17.16 26.09 5.97
C GLY A 164 16.13 25.13 5.34
N ILE A 165 14.89 25.56 5.14
CA ILE A 165 13.81 24.71 4.59
C ILE A 165 14.09 24.26 3.15
N GLU A 166 14.66 25.12 2.31
CA GLU A 166 15.01 24.75 0.94
C GLU A 166 16.16 23.73 0.89
N GLU A 167 17.16 23.85 1.77
CA GLU A 167 18.22 22.83 1.90
C GLU A 167 17.63 21.49 2.36
N LEU A 168 16.68 21.53 3.30
CA LEU A 168 15.96 20.34 3.75
C LEU A 168 15.17 19.68 2.60
N LYS A 169 14.46 20.46 1.77
CA LYS A 169 13.75 19.93 0.59
C LYS A 169 14.70 19.25 -0.38
N LEU A 170 15.86 19.84 -0.64
CA LEU A 170 16.88 19.24 -1.52
C LEU A 170 17.42 17.92 -0.96
N GLU A 171 17.65 17.83 0.35
CA GLU A 171 18.11 16.58 0.98
C GLU A 171 17.00 15.51 0.97
N ILE A 172 15.73 15.91 1.15
CA ILE A 172 14.56 15.04 0.97
C ILE A 172 14.52 14.49 -0.46
N ILE A 173 14.66 15.36 -1.48
CA ILE A 173 14.68 14.95 -2.90
C ILE A 173 15.82 13.96 -3.17
N ARG A 174 17.01 14.22 -2.60
CA ARG A 174 18.18 13.38 -2.78
C ARG A 174 18.02 11.99 -2.17
N LYS A 175 17.37 11.89 -0.99
CA LYS A 175 17.21 10.63 -0.25
C LYS A 175 15.90 9.91 -0.50
N ALA A 176 14.92 10.57 -1.10
CA ALA A 176 13.67 9.94 -1.46
C ALA A 176 13.97 8.71 -2.33
N PRO A 177 13.36 7.55 -2.01
CA PRO A 177 13.52 6.38 -2.85
C PRO A 177 13.16 6.74 -4.29
N GLN A 178 14.04 6.38 -5.22
CA GLN A 178 13.71 6.49 -6.64
C GLN A 178 12.63 5.47 -6.96
N ASP A 179 11.73 5.84 -7.87
CA ASP A 179 10.54 5.07 -8.21
C ASP A 179 10.93 3.81 -9.01
N GLU A 180 11.48 2.81 -8.33
CA GLU A 180 11.61 1.43 -8.81
C GLU A 180 10.28 0.67 -8.58
N SER A 181 9.14 1.36 -8.62
CA SER A 181 7.86 0.70 -8.46
C SER A 181 7.62 -0.27 -9.62
N ILE A 182 7.16 -1.46 -9.26
CA ILE A 182 6.62 -2.43 -10.21
C ILE A 182 5.53 -1.70 -11.01
N ARG A 183 5.57 -1.77 -12.34
CA ARG A 183 4.51 -1.17 -13.18
C ARG A 183 3.20 -1.91 -12.96
N LEU A 184 2.08 -1.21 -13.09
CA LEU A 184 0.77 -1.82 -12.89
C LEU A 184 0.46 -2.81 -14.02
N VAL A 185 0.56 -2.34 -15.26
CA VAL A 185 0.40 -3.12 -16.49
C VAL A 185 1.45 -2.78 -17.54
N GLY A 186 2.11 -1.62 -17.44
CA GLY A 186 3.01 -1.10 -18.47
C GLY A 186 4.19 -2.00 -18.87
N ASP A 187 4.55 -2.99 -18.05
CA ASP A 187 5.58 -3.98 -18.36
C ASP A 187 5.03 -5.28 -18.99
N LEU A 188 3.70 -5.41 -19.08
CA LEU A 188 2.98 -6.52 -19.69
C LEU A 188 2.55 -6.21 -21.13
N ILE A 189 2.70 -4.96 -21.58
CA ILE A 189 2.20 -4.44 -22.85
C ILE A 189 3.29 -3.69 -23.61
N LYS A 190 3.07 -3.49 -24.90
CA LYS A 190 3.94 -2.74 -25.81
C LYS A 190 3.19 -1.55 -26.41
N ARG A 191 3.95 -0.57 -26.89
CA ARG A 191 3.39 0.57 -27.63
C ARG A 191 2.54 0.07 -28.81
N GLY A 192 1.31 0.57 -28.91
CA GLY A 192 0.34 0.18 -29.93
C GLY A 192 -0.50 -1.05 -29.62
N ASP A 193 -0.24 -1.77 -28.53
CA ASP A 193 -1.09 -2.89 -28.11
C ASP A 193 -2.52 -2.41 -27.82
N LEU A 194 -3.50 -3.24 -28.17
CA LEU A 194 -4.89 -3.03 -27.76
C LEU A 194 -5.16 -3.79 -26.47
N VAL A 195 -5.49 -3.06 -25.40
CA VAL A 195 -5.87 -3.62 -24.10
C VAL A 195 -7.36 -3.41 -23.89
N LEU A 196 -8.10 -4.50 -23.69
CA LEU A 196 -9.54 -4.48 -23.45
C LEU A 196 -9.83 -4.55 -21.95
N LEU A 197 -10.49 -3.53 -21.42
CA LEU A 197 -10.91 -3.45 -20.02
C LEU A 197 -12.40 -3.72 -19.91
N VAL A 198 -12.78 -4.77 -19.17
CA VAL A 198 -14.18 -5.13 -18.91
C VAL A 198 -14.57 -4.63 -17.52
N VAL A 199 -15.46 -3.63 -17.50
CA VAL A 199 -15.85 -2.87 -16.31
C VAL A 199 -17.37 -2.95 -16.14
N PRO A 200 -17.88 -3.72 -15.16
CA PRO A 200 -19.31 -3.79 -14.91
C PRO A 200 -19.84 -2.45 -14.35
N ILE A 201 -21.17 -2.32 -14.27
CA ILE A 201 -21.80 -1.18 -13.58
C ILE A 201 -21.46 -1.26 -12.09
N ASP A 202 -20.51 -0.44 -11.67
CA ASP A 202 -20.10 -0.38 -10.27
C ASP A 202 -21.02 0.55 -9.48
N LYS A 203 -21.88 -0.03 -8.63
CA LYS A 203 -22.73 0.74 -7.70
C LYS A 203 -21.91 1.51 -6.66
N ALA A 204 -20.67 1.11 -6.39
CA ALA A 204 -19.77 1.77 -5.45
C ALA A 204 -19.05 2.98 -6.06
N ALA A 205 -19.05 3.12 -7.39
CA ALA A 205 -18.47 4.28 -8.05
C ALA A 205 -19.43 5.49 -7.94
N PRO A 206 -18.93 6.69 -7.58
CA PRO A 206 -19.73 7.90 -7.63
C PRO A 206 -20.28 8.14 -9.04
N LYS A 207 -21.50 8.67 -9.15
CA LYS A 207 -22.10 8.99 -10.46
C LYS A 207 -21.11 9.78 -11.32
N GLY A 208 -20.86 9.27 -12.52
CA GLY A 208 -19.98 9.89 -13.52
C GLY A 208 -18.47 9.68 -13.30
N ARG A 209 -18.05 8.72 -12.45
CA ARG A 209 -16.62 8.42 -12.23
C ARG A 209 -16.34 6.93 -12.33
N LEU A 210 -15.15 6.59 -12.84
CA LEU A 210 -14.57 5.24 -12.72
C LEU A 210 -13.96 5.07 -11.32
N ILE A 211 -13.88 3.84 -10.82
CA ILE A 211 -13.12 3.58 -9.59
C ILE A 211 -11.61 3.71 -9.85
N LEU A 212 -10.88 3.96 -8.78
CA LEU A 212 -9.45 4.22 -8.85
C LEU A 212 -8.62 3.13 -9.57
N PRO A 213 -8.82 1.83 -9.33
CA PRO A 213 -8.09 0.79 -10.06
C PRO A 213 -8.25 0.88 -11.58
N GLN A 214 -9.45 1.21 -12.05
CA GLN A 214 -9.74 1.35 -13.48
C GLN A 214 -9.04 2.60 -14.04
N GLN A 215 -9.10 3.73 -13.34
CA GLN A 215 -8.43 4.97 -13.74
C GLN A 215 -6.91 4.79 -13.84
N GLN A 216 -6.29 4.17 -12.82
CA GLN A 216 -4.84 3.92 -12.79
C GLN A 216 -4.40 2.97 -13.91
N THR A 217 -5.17 1.91 -14.16
CA THR A 217 -4.87 0.96 -15.24
C THR A 217 -4.98 1.64 -16.61
N ILE A 218 -6.03 2.40 -16.87
CA ILE A 218 -6.18 3.15 -18.13
C ILE A 218 -5.02 4.12 -18.31
N ARG A 219 -4.65 4.84 -17.24
CA ARG A 219 -3.54 5.79 -17.29
C ARG A 219 -2.21 5.12 -17.64
N ASP A 220 -1.87 4.02 -16.98
CA ASP A 220 -0.61 3.29 -17.23
C ASP A 220 -0.58 2.69 -18.65
N ILE A 221 -1.72 2.23 -19.19
CA ILE A 221 -1.81 1.81 -20.61
C ILE A 221 -1.46 2.97 -21.55
N LEU A 222 -2.04 4.15 -21.31
CA LEU A 222 -1.81 5.33 -22.16
C LEU A 222 -0.38 5.87 -22.03
N ASP A 223 0.19 5.88 -20.82
CA ASP A 223 1.58 6.33 -20.58
C ASP A 223 2.60 5.44 -21.32
N ASN A 224 2.27 4.16 -21.55
CA ASN A 224 3.07 3.23 -22.35
C ASN A 224 2.73 3.23 -23.85
N GLY A 225 1.87 4.15 -24.29
CA GLY A 225 1.51 4.36 -25.70
C GLY A 225 0.67 3.23 -26.30
N ALA A 226 -0.05 2.47 -25.47
CA ALA A 226 -1.02 1.46 -25.89
C ALA A 226 -2.44 2.05 -25.94
N ILE A 227 -3.37 1.26 -26.47
CA ILE A 227 -4.77 1.65 -26.69
C ILE A 227 -5.62 0.98 -25.62
N ALA A 228 -6.28 1.77 -24.78
CA ALA A 228 -7.27 1.28 -23.82
C ALA A 228 -8.67 1.29 -24.45
N LEU A 229 -9.30 0.12 -24.59
CA LEU A 229 -10.71 -0.02 -24.96
C LEU A 229 -11.49 -0.48 -23.73
N VAL A 230 -12.48 0.30 -23.28
CA VAL A 230 -13.29 -0.01 -22.10
C VAL A 230 -14.71 -0.40 -22.53
N VAL A 231 -15.20 -1.53 -22.02
CA VAL A 231 -16.54 -2.06 -22.29
C VAL A 231 -17.19 -2.54 -20.99
N LYS A 232 -18.51 -2.67 -20.95
CA LYS A 232 -19.16 -3.45 -19.88
C LYS A 232 -19.17 -4.92 -20.21
N ASP A 233 -19.49 -5.74 -19.23
CA ASP A 233 -19.56 -7.19 -19.40
C ASP A 233 -20.73 -7.63 -20.27
N GLU A 234 -21.79 -6.83 -20.44
CA GLU A 234 -22.87 -7.09 -21.39
C GLU A 234 -22.46 -6.87 -22.85
N GLU A 235 -21.68 -5.82 -23.14
CA GLU A 235 -21.24 -5.51 -24.51
C GLU A 235 -19.94 -6.25 -24.92
N LEU A 236 -19.41 -7.14 -24.07
CA LEU A 236 -18.13 -7.81 -24.32
C LEU A 236 -18.12 -8.62 -25.62
N GLU A 237 -19.15 -9.45 -25.85
CA GLU A 237 -19.24 -10.29 -27.06
C GLU A 237 -19.38 -9.44 -28.33
N GLU A 238 -20.21 -8.39 -28.25
CA GLU A 238 -20.37 -7.43 -29.35
C GLU A 238 -19.05 -6.71 -29.66
N ALA A 239 -18.30 -6.30 -28.63
CA ALA A 239 -17.00 -5.68 -28.80
C ALA A 239 -16.02 -6.61 -29.52
N PHE A 240 -15.93 -7.88 -29.10
CA PHE A 240 -15.10 -8.87 -29.79
C PHE A 240 -15.51 -9.06 -31.26
N SER A 241 -16.80 -9.06 -31.56
CA SER A 241 -17.28 -9.20 -32.94
C SER A 241 -16.91 -8.02 -33.85
N LYS A 242 -16.78 -6.81 -33.28
CA LYS A 242 -16.47 -5.57 -34.01
C LYS A 242 -14.96 -5.30 -34.12
N LEU A 243 -14.16 -5.94 -33.27
CA LEU A 243 -12.71 -5.78 -33.26
C LEU A 243 -12.08 -6.48 -34.47
N LYS A 244 -11.39 -5.72 -35.31
CA LYS A 244 -10.59 -6.25 -36.43
C LYS A 244 -9.31 -6.95 -35.98
N VAL A 245 -8.82 -6.61 -34.79
CA VAL A 245 -7.58 -7.11 -34.20
C VAL A 245 -7.91 -7.61 -32.80
N LYS A 246 -7.43 -8.80 -32.45
CA LYS A 246 -7.60 -9.35 -31.11
C LYS A 246 -6.87 -8.45 -30.08
N PRO A 247 -7.44 -8.21 -28.90
CA PRO A 247 -6.71 -7.55 -27.82
C PRO A 247 -5.45 -8.34 -27.44
N SER A 248 -4.36 -7.62 -27.17
CA SER A 248 -3.12 -8.20 -26.64
C SER A 248 -3.28 -8.64 -25.17
N LEU A 249 -4.25 -8.04 -24.46
CA LEU A 249 -4.56 -8.32 -23.06
C LEU A 249 -6.02 -7.95 -22.76
N VAL A 250 -6.70 -8.79 -21.98
CA VAL A 250 -8.00 -8.48 -21.37
C VAL A 250 -7.84 -8.34 -19.85
N ILE A 251 -8.36 -7.25 -19.30
CA ILE A 251 -8.37 -6.96 -17.86
C ILE A 251 -9.82 -6.80 -17.42
N THR A 252 -10.26 -7.57 -16.43
CA THR A 252 -11.65 -7.56 -15.97
C THR A 252 -11.79 -7.31 -14.48
N ASP A 253 -12.96 -6.84 -14.06
CA ASP A 253 -13.35 -6.87 -12.65
C ASP A 253 -13.52 -8.30 -12.12
N SER A 254 -13.18 -8.50 -10.84
CA SER A 254 -13.30 -9.79 -10.16
C SER A 254 -14.75 -10.28 -10.03
N GLN A 255 -15.74 -9.38 -10.01
CA GLN A 255 -17.16 -9.74 -9.88
C GLN A 255 -17.72 -10.45 -11.11
N VAL A 256 -17.27 -10.06 -12.30
CA VAL A 256 -17.69 -10.66 -13.59
C VAL A 256 -16.66 -11.62 -14.16
N PHE A 257 -15.62 -11.96 -13.38
CA PHE A 257 -14.45 -12.68 -13.88
C PHE A 257 -14.80 -14.03 -14.53
N LYS A 258 -15.75 -14.77 -13.93
CA LYS A 258 -16.22 -16.05 -14.47
C LYS A 258 -16.94 -15.91 -15.81
N LYS A 259 -17.82 -14.90 -15.94
CA LYS A 259 -18.55 -14.60 -17.18
C LYS A 259 -17.56 -14.22 -18.29
N VAL A 260 -16.66 -13.27 -17.99
CA VAL A 260 -15.65 -12.80 -18.93
C VAL A 260 -14.69 -13.93 -19.34
N GLY A 261 -14.26 -14.75 -18.39
CA GLY A 261 -13.39 -15.90 -18.68
C GLY A 261 -13.99 -16.91 -19.66
N ALA A 262 -15.31 -17.06 -19.68
CA ALA A 262 -16.02 -17.90 -20.65
C ALA A 262 -16.13 -17.27 -22.04
N CYS A 263 -16.25 -15.95 -22.13
CA CYS A 263 -16.36 -15.22 -23.41
C CYS A 263 -15.00 -14.98 -24.09
N VAL A 264 -13.93 -14.78 -23.31
CA VAL A 264 -12.60 -14.44 -23.85
C VAL A 264 -11.89 -15.70 -24.38
N PRO A 265 -11.45 -15.74 -25.65
CA PRO A 265 -10.73 -16.89 -26.22
C PRO A 265 -9.48 -17.29 -25.42
N GLU A 266 -9.18 -18.59 -25.31
CA GLU A 266 -8.06 -19.10 -24.50
C GLU A 266 -6.69 -18.58 -24.93
N ASP A 267 -6.51 -18.25 -26.20
CA ASP A 267 -5.27 -17.69 -26.75
C ASP A 267 -5.05 -16.21 -26.41
N VAL A 268 -6.09 -15.53 -25.87
CA VAL A 268 -6.00 -14.15 -25.43
C VAL A 268 -5.67 -14.11 -23.93
N PRO A 269 -4.55 -13.46 -23.54
CA PRO A 269 -4.20 -13.30 -22.13
C PRO A 269 -5.30 -12.56 -21.37
N LEU A 270 -5.64 -13.10 -20.21
CA LEU A 270 -6.73 -12.60 -19.36
C LEU A 270 -6.22 -12.46 -17.93
N THR A 271 -6.42 -11.29 -17.34
CA THR A 271 -6.18 -11.06 -15.91
C THR A 271 -7.28 -10.18 -15.30
N SER A 272 -7.19 -9.86 -14.02
CA SER A 272 -8.13 -8.96 -13.35
C SER A 272 -7.42 -7.76 -12.73
N PHE A 273 -8.16 -6.67 -12.52
CA PHE A 273 -7.66 -5.51 -11.77
C PHE A 273 -7.10 -5.95 -10.41
N SER A 274 -7.78 -6.87 -9.72
CA SER A 274 -7.36 -7.35 -8.41
C SER A 274 -6.03 -8.11 -8.43
N ILE A 275 -5.73 -8.85 -9.51
CA ILE A 275 -4.44 -9.54 -9.67
C ILE A 275 -3.32 -8.55 -10.00
N LEU A 276 -3.58 -7.58 -10.90
CA LEU A 276 -2.64 -6.51 -11.19
C LEU A 276 -2.29 -5.71 -9.93
N PHE A 277 -3.29 -5.38 -9.11
CA PHE A 277 -3.07 -4.67 -7.84
C PHE A 277 -2.41 -5.53 -6.76
N ALA A 278 -2.66 -6.85 -6.74
CA ALA A 278 -1.95 -7.78 -5.86
C ALA A 278 -0.44 -7.74 -6.12
N ARG A 279 -0.04 -7.65 -7.39
CA ARG A 279 1.36 -7.48 -7.82
C ARG A 279 1.87 -6.07 -7.55
N TYR A 280 1.11 -5.05 -7.97
CA TYR A 280 1.50 -3.64 -7.92
C TYR A 280 1.70 -3.14 -6.49
N LYS A 281 0.84 -3.53 -5.54
CA LYS A 281 0.93 -3.12 -4.14
C LYS A 281 1.51 -4.16 -3.19
N GLY A 282 1.52 -5.43 -3.57
CA GLY A 282 1.95 -6.52 -2.71
C GLY A 282 2.99 -7.41 -3.37
N ASP A 283 2.94 -8.67 -2.97
CA ASP A 283 3.78 -9.76 -3.41
C ASP A 283 2.87 -10.85 -4.01
N LEU A 284 2.66 -10.80 -5.32
CA LEU A 284 1.75 -11.75 -6.00
C LEU A 284 2.23 -13.20 -5.82
N GLU A 285 3.55 -13.42 -5.77
CA GLU A 285 4.15 -14.74 -5.63
C GLU A 285 3.83 -15.36 -4.27
N GLU A 286 4.00 -14.61 -3.19
CA GLU A 286 3.63 -15.05 -1.84
C GLU A 286 2.12 -15.24 -1.69
N LEU A 287 1.31 -14.35 -2.29
CA LEU A 287 -0.14 -14.47 -2.27
C LEU A 287 -0.64 -15.71 -3.04
N VAL A 288 0.02 -16.07 -4.15
CA VAL A 288 -0.27 -17.31 -4.89
C VAL A 288 0.17 -18.54 -4.09
N ARG A 289 1.33 -18.49 -3.42
CA ARG A 289 1.78 -19.57 -2.52
C ARG A 289 0.78 -19.83 -1.39
N GLY A 290 0.18 -18.77 -0.84
CA GLY A 290 -0.85 -18.86 0.18
C GLY A 290 -2.09 -19.66 -0.24
N VAL A 291 -2.39 -19.77 -1.53
CA VAL A 291 -3.53 -20.54 -2.05
C VAL A 291 -3.45 -22.01 -1.63
N LYS A 292 -2.24 -22.57 -1.57
CA LYS A 292 -1.99 -23.94 -1.11
C LYS A 292 -2.56 -24.23 0.28
N ALA A 293 -2.58 -23.22 1.16
CA ALA A 293 -3.08 -23.38 2.51
C ALA A 293 -4.60 -23.61 2.53
N ILE A 294 -5.35 -23.11 1.54
CA ILE A 294 -6.80 -23.28 1.46
C ILE A 294 -7.17 -24.78 1.39
N GLU A 295 -6.44 -25.57 0.61
CA GLU A 295 -6.69 -27.01 0.46
C GLU A 295 -6.33 -27.82 1.71
N ARG A 296 -5.50 -27.25 2.60
CA ARG A 296 -5.03 -27.89 3.83
C ARG A 296 -5.89 -27.56 5.04
N LEU A 297 -6.86 -26.67 4.89
CA LEU A 297 -7.77 -26.27 5.96
C LEU A 297 -8.59 -27.45 6.45
N LYS A 298 -8.84 -27.47 7.77
CA LYS A 298 -9.59 -28.48 8.49
C LYS A 298 -10.78 -27.86 9.22
N ASP A 299 -11.71 -28.70 9.65
CA ASP A 299 -12.83 -28.25 10.48
C ASP A 299 -12.31 -27.64 11.79
N GLY A 300 -12.83 -26.46 12.12
CA GLY A 300 -12.43 -25.68 13.29
C GLY A 300 -11.21 -24.78 13.09
N ASP A 301 -10.53 -24.83 11.95
CA ASP A 301 -9.42 -23.92 11.63
C ASP A 301 -9.88 -22.47 11.63
N LYS A 302 -9.00 -21.57 12.09
CA LYS A 302 -9.27 -20.13 12.17
C LYS A 302 -8.75 -19.43 10.92
N VAL A 303 -9.61 -18.64 10.28
CA VAL A 303 -9.27 -17.80 9.13
C VAL A 303 -9.45 -16.33 9.50
N LEU A 304 -8.40 -15.53 9.34
CA LEU A 304 -8.45 -14.09 9.56
C LEU A 304 -8.83 -13.38 8.26
N ILE A 305 -9.93 -12.64 8.28
CA ILE A 305 -10.27 -11.68 7.23
C ILE A 305 -9.71 -10.31 7.64
N ALA A 306 -8.77 -9.78 6.87
CA ALA A 306 -8.04 -8.56 7.22
C ALA A 306 -8.26 -7.43 6.22
N GLU A 307 -8.64 -6.25 6.71
CA GLU A 307 -8.94 -5.09 5.88
C GLU A 307 -8.06 -3.90 6.27
N GLY A 308 -7.40 -3.30 5.27
CA GLY A 308 -6.55 -2.11 5.45
C GLY A 308 -7.32 -0.81 5.70
N CYS A 309 -8.64 -0.85 5.90
CA CYS A 309 -9.45 0.35 6.12
C CYS A 309 -10.61 0.05 7.05
N THR A 310 -11.04 1.08 7.79
CA THR A 310 -12.22 1.07 8.63
C THR A 310 -13.35 1.75 7.86
N HIS A 311 -14.22 0.98 7.21
CA HIS A 311 -15.37 1.52 6.49
C HIS A 311 -16.65 0.81 6.94
N HIS A 312 -17.80 1.46 6.72
CA HIS A 312 -19.09 0.89 7.06
C HIS A 312 -19.39 -0.29 6.13
N ARG A 313 -19.57 -1.47 6.71
CA ARG A 313 -19.84 -2.72 5.99
C ARG A 313 -21.30 -2.74 5.55
N GLN A 314 -21.53 -3.08 4.29
CA GLN A 314 -22.87 -3.18 3.70
C GLN A 314 -23.40 -4.61 3.79
N GLU A 315 -24.71 -4.79 3.60
CA GLU A 315 -25.28 -6.12 3.39
C GLU A 315 -24.65 -6.78 2.14
N ASP A 316 -24.31 -8.07 2.24
CA ASP A 316 -23.62 -8.84 1.19
C ASP A 316 -22.18 -8.37 0.86
N ASP A 317 -21.50 -7.80 1.86
CA ASP A 317 -20.10 -7.39 1.76
C ASP A 317 -19.15 -8.57 1.45
N ILE A 318 -18.12 -8.28 0.63
CA ILE A 318 -17.20 -9.28 0.11
C ILE A 318 -16.43 -9.95 1.26
N GLY A 319 -15.88 -9.15 2.17
CA GLY A 319 -15.03 -9.63 3.26
C GLY A 319 -15.81 -10.38 4.35
N THR A 320 -17.01 -9.91 4.68
CA THR A 320 -17.81 -10.50 5.76
C THR A 320 -18.73 -11.65 5.35
N VAL A 321 -19.20 -11.66 4.09
CA VAL A 321 -20.21 -12.63 3.64
C VAL A 321 -19.67 -13.54 2.55
N LYS A 322 -19.21 -12.96 1.42
CA LYS A 322 -18.91 -13.75 0.21
C LYS A 322 -17.66 -14.61 0.38
N ILE A 323 -16.57 -14.04 0.89
CA ILE A 323 -15.30 -14.73 1.07
C ILE A 323 -15.44 -15.91 2.05
N PRO A 324 -16.04 -15.75 3.25
CA PRO A 324 -16.32 -16.88 4.13
C PRO A 324 -17.15 -17.98 3.47
N ARG A 325 -18.23 -17.61 2.76
CA ARG A 325 -19.07 -18.57 2.03
C ARG A 325 -18.28 -19.35 0.99
N TRP A 326 -17.54 -18.64 0.13
CA TRP A 326 -16.73 -19.26 -0.93
C TRP A 326 -15.63 -20.18 -0.40
N LEU A 327 -15.01 -19.83 0.73
CA LEU A 327 -14.04 -20.71 1.39
C LEU A 327 -14.69 -21.99 1.91
N LYS A 328 -15.84 -21.89 2.57
CA LYS A 328 -16.60 -23.06 3.04
C LYS A 328 -17.02 -23.95 1.86
N GLU A 329 -17.57 -23.36 0.79
CA GLU A 329 -17.98 -24.09 -0.42
C GLU A 329 -16.80 -24.78 -1.11
N LYS A 330 -15.65 -24.10 -1.23
CA LYS A 330 -14.45 -24.64 -1.89
C LYS A 330 -13.79 -25.76 -1.09
N THR A 331 -13.77 -25.66 0.23
CA THR A 331 -13.07 -26.62 1.11
C THR A 331 -13.97 -27.75 1.62
N GLY A 332 -15.29 -27.51 1.68
CA GLY A 332 -16.24 -28.39 2.36
C GLY A 332 -16.03 -28.48 3.87
N LYS A 333 -15.42 -27.46 4.49
CA LYS A 333 -15.06 -27.43 5.92
C LYS A 333 -15.83 -26.39 6.71
N GLU A 334 -16.07 -26.69 7.98
CA GLU A 334 -16.61 -25.75 8.96
C GLU A 334 -15.50 -24.90 9.60
N LEU A 335 -15.23 -23.76 8.97
CA LEU A 335 -14.17 -22.83 9.37
C LEU A 335 -14.67 -21.78 10.38
N LYS A 336 -13.77 -21.30 11.23
CA LYS A 336 -13.99 -20.18 12.16
C LYS A 336 -13.40 -18.90 11.58
N PHE A 337 -14.19 -17.84 11.48
CA PHE A 337 -13.74 -16.57 10.93
C PHE A 337 -13.54 -15.52 12.03
N SER A 338 -12.51 -14.69 11.85
CA SER A 338 -12.31 -13.47 12.63
C SER A 338 -12.01 -12.33 11.69
N TRP A 339 -12.30 -11.10 12.12
CA TRP A 339 -12.14 -9.92 11.30
C TRP A 339 -11.20 -8.93 11.97
N SER A 340 -10.30 -8.35 11.18
CA SER A 340 -9.48 -7.21 11.57
C SER A 340 -9.63 -6.09 10.55
N SER A 341 -9.69 -4.86 11.03
CA SER A 341 -9.76 -3.66 10.20
C SER A 341 -8.84 -2.59 10.77
N GLY A 342 -8.13 -1.86 9.92
CA GLY A 342 -7.24 -0.77 10.34
C GLY A 342 -5.77 -1.09 10.06
N MET A 343 -4.87 -0.63 10.95
CA MET A 343 -3.43 -0.49 10.67
C MET A 343 -2.58 -1.75 10.89
N GLY A 344 -3.14 -2.85 11.41
CA GLY A 344 -2.35 -4.04 11.69
C GLY A 344 -3.15 -5.32 11.87
N PHE A 345 -2.44 -6.41 12.12
CA PHE A 345 -3.02 -7.70 12.48
C PHE A 345 -3.21 -7.84 14.00
N PRO A 346 -4.06 -8.78 14.44
CA PRO A 346 -4.13 -9.20 15.84
C PRO A 346 -2.77 -9.69 16.37
N GLU A 347 -2.55 -9.56 17.68
CA GLU A 347 -1.29 -9.98 18.33
C GLU A 347 -1.12 -11.51 18.31
N ASP A 348 -2.21 -12.26 18.31
CA ASP A 348 -2.27 -13.72 18.28
C ASP A 348 -2.31 -14.30 16.84
N LEU A 349 -1.62 -13.64 15.90
CA LEU A 349 -1.66 -13.99 14.47
C LEU A 349 -1.30 -15.46 14.19
N GLU A 350 -0.39 -16.03 14.99
CA GLU A 350 0.07 -17.43 14.87
C GLU A 350 -1.03 -18.46 15.13
N THR A 351 -2.18 -18.04 15.71
CA THR A 351 -3.32 -18.92 15.94
C THR A 351 -4.21 -19.14 14.71
N TYR A 352 -3.97 -18.39 13.63
CA TYR A 352 -4.72 -18.48 12.39
C TYR A 352 -4.05 -19.44 11.40
N SER A 353 -4.86 -20.23 10.69
CA SER A 353 -4.40 -21.15 9.65
C SER A 353 -4.27 -20.48 8.29
N LEU A 354 -4.95 -19.34 8.09
CA LEU A 354 -4.93 -18.55 6.85
C LEU A 354 -5.30 -17.10 7.12
N ILE A 355 -4.62 -16.17 6.47
CA ILE A 355 -5.02 -14.76 6.37
C ILE A 355 -5.58 -14.53 4.97
N VAL A 356 -6.76 -13.92 4.89
CA VAL A 356 -7.33 -13.39 3.66
C VAL A 356 -7.38 -11.87 3.77
N HIS A 357 -6.46 -11.20 3.08
CA HIS A 357 -6.35 -9.75 3.11
C HIS A 357 -7.17 -9.10 1.97
N CYS A 358 -7.72 -7.91 2.20
CA CYS A 358 -8.37 -7.15 1.13
C CYS A 358 -7.37 -6.66 0.07
N GLY A 359 -7.87 -6.06 -1.02
CA GLY A 359 -7.04 -5.49 -2.09
C GLY A 359 -6.17 -4.28 -1.70
N ALA A 360 -6.20 -3.85 -0.43
CA ALA A 360 -5.35 -2.79 0.11
C ALA A 360 -5.48 -1.45 -0.65
N CYS A 361 -6.69 -1.11 -1.11
CA CYS A 361 -6.94 0.12 -1.87
C CYS A 361 -6.48 1.38 -1.13
N MET A 362 -6.61 1.39 0.21
CA MET A 362 -6.22 2.50 1.08
C MET A 362 -4.78 2.42 1.62
N LEU A 363 -4.07 1.31 1.41
CA LEU A 363 -2.69 1.14 1.90
C LEU A 363 -1.69 1.50 0.81
N ASN A 364 -0.54 2.06 1.21
CA ASN A 364 0.60 2.15 0.31
C ASN A 364 1.30 0.80 0.16
N ARG A 365 2.17 0.68 -0.85
CA ARG A 365 2.90 -0.56 -1.15
C ARG A 365 3.72 -1.01 0.06
N ARG A 366 4.42 -0.09 0.73
CA ARG A 366 5.28 -0.41 1.86
C ARG A 366 4.52 -1.06 3.02
N GLU A 367 3.37 -0.51 3.38
CA GLU A 367 2.52 -1.07 4.43
C GLU A 367 1.99 -2.47 4.06
N MET A 368 1.56 -2.65 2.81
CA MET A 368 1.08 -3.95 2.34
C MET A 368 2.22 -5.00 2.32
N MET A 369 3.40 -4.62 1.86
CA MET A 369 4.59 -5.48 1.90
C MET A 369 4.97 -5.85 3.34
N TYR A 370 4.95 -4.88 4.27
CA TYR A 370 5.17 -5.15 5.68
C TYR A 370 4.19 -6.20 6.23
N ARG A 371 2.90 -6.08 5.91
CA ARG A 371 1.89 -7.07 6.33
C ARG A 371 2.18 -8.47 5.79
N ILE A 372 2.54 -8.57 4.51
CA ILE A 372 2.90 -9.87 3.90
C ILE A 372 4.15 -10.45 4.57
N SER A 373 5.20 -9.63 4.77
CA SER A 373 6.43 -10.06 5.44
C SER A 373 6.18 -10.49 6.88
N TYR A 374 5.33 -9.77 7.63
CA TYR A 374 4.98 -10.13 9.00
C TYR A 374 4.21 -11.45 9.07
N ALA A 375 3.23 -11.67 8.16
CA ALA A 375 2.55 -12.95 8.04
C ALA A 375 3.53 -14.10 7.77
N LYS A 376 4.48 -13.88 6.85
CA LYS A 376 5.54 -14.83 6.50
C LYS A 376 6.47 -15.15 7.66
N GLU A 377 6.91 -14.13 8.41
CA GLU A 377 7.72 -14.29 9.62
C GLU A 377 6.98 -15.12 10.68
N LYS A 378 5.69 -14.84 10.87
CA LYS A 378 4.79 -15.61 11.74
C LYS A 378 4.40 -16.99 11.17
N LYS A 379 4.88 -17.34 9.98
CA LYS A 379 4.60 -18.58 9.26
C LYS A 379 3.11 -18.83 9.05
N VAL A 380 2.34 -17.76 8.91
CA VAL A 380 0.90 -17.82 8.62
C VAL A 380 0.69 -17.54 7.14
N PRO A 381 0.14 -18.49 6.36
CA PRO A 381 -0.15 -18.28 4.95
C PRO A 381 -1.07 -17.08 4.73
N ILE A 382 -0.80 -16.30 3.69
CA ILE A 382 -1.59 -15.12 3.34
C ILE A 382 -2.00 -15.18 1.88
N VAL A 383 -3.29 -14.91 1.63
CA VAL A 383 -3.85 -14.67 0.29
C VAL A 383 -4.57 -13.32 0.32
N ASN A 384 -4.90 -12.77 -0.85
CA ASN A 384 -5.78 -11.61 -0.93
C ASN A 384 -7.12 -11.96 -1.61
N TYR A 385 -8.09 -11.06 -1.52
CA TYR A 385 -9.41 -11.25 -2.16
C TYR A 385 -9.29 -11.57 -3.65
N GLY A 386 -8.46 -10.84 -4.39
CA GLY A 386 -8.30 -11.04 -5.83
C GLY A 386 -7.83 -12.44 -6.21
N VAL A 387 -6.74 -12.90 -5.59
CA VAL A 387 -6.16 -14.22 -5.80
C VAL A 387 -7.12 -15.32 -5.35
N LEU A 388 -7.76 -15.15 -4.20
CA LEU A 388 -8.74 -16.11 -3.68
C LEU A 388 -9.96 -16.23 -4.62
N ILE A 389 -10.52 -15.10 -5.08
CA ILE A 389 -11.66 -15.09 -6.01
C ILE A 389 -11.27 -15.77 -7.33
N ALA A 390 -10.10 -15.47 -7.88
CA ALA A 390 -9.61 -16.12 -9.10
C ALA A 390 -9.47 -17.63 -8.90
N TYR A 391 -8.96 -18.07 -7.74
CA TYR A 391 -8.79 -19.49 -7.41
C TYR A 391 -10.13 -20.22 -7.26
N VAL A 392 -11.07 -19.67 -6.50
CA VAL A 392 -12.41 -20.27 -6.29
C VAL A 392 -13.16 -20.39 -7.62
N ASN A 393 -13.00 -19.42 -8.52
CA ASN A 393 -13.63 -19.47 -9.85
C ASN A 393 -12.88 -20.36 -10.87
N GLY A 394 -11.76 -20.99 -10.49
CA GLY A 394 -10.96 -21.83 -11.38
C GLY A 394 -10.20 -21.07 -12.48
N LEU A 395 -10.06 -19.75 -12.34
CA LEU A 395 -9.41 -18.87 -13.31
C LEU A 395 -8.01 -18.43 -12.90
N LEU A 396 -7.54 -18.75 -11.69
CA LEU A 396 -6.22 -18.33 -11.22
C LEU A 396 -5.07 -18.67 -12.18
N PRO A 397 -4.93 -19.90 -12.72
CA PRO A 397 -3.81 -20.24 -13.60
C PRO A 397 -3.74 -19.33 -14.84
N ARG A 398 -4.91 -19.04 -15.43
CA ARG A 398 -5.05 -18.14 -16.57
C ARG A 398 -4.78 -16.70 -16.18
N ALA A 399 -5.33 -16.27 -15.03
CA ALA A 399 -5.19 -14.92 -14.50
C ALA A 399 -3.74 -14.52 -14.22
N ILE A 400 -2.89 -15.48 -13.89
CA ILE A 400 -1.48 -15.27 -13.58
C ILE A 400 -0.51 -15.68 -14.68
N GLU A 401 -1.01 -16.09 -15.84
CA GLU A 401 -0.20 -16.68 -16.90
C GLU A 401 0.96 -15.77 -17.37
N MET A 402 0.70 -14.46 -17.43
CA MET A 402 1.68 -13.45 -17.80
C MET A 402 2.73 -13.16 -16.71
N PHE A 403 2.51 -13.60 -15.48
CA PHE A 403 3.45 -13.44 -14.37
C PHE A 403 4.22 -14.74 -14.17
N LYS A 404 5.30 -14.91 -14.95
CA LYS A 404 6.07 -16.17 -15.06
C LYS A 404 6.37 -16.83 -13.71
N GLU A 405 6.83 -16.05 -12.74
CA GLU A 405 7.21 -16.57 -11.43
C GLU A 405 5.99 -17.00 -10.59
N ALA A 406 4.93 -16.20 -10.57
CA ALA A 406 3.68 -16.59 -9.91
C ALA A 406 3.06 -17.85 -10.55
N LYS A 407 3.11 -17.98 -11.89
CA LYS A 407 2.67 -19.18 -12.61
C LYS A 407 3.50 -20.40 -12.21
N ARG A 408 4.83 -20.27 -12.19
CA ARG A 408 5.75 -21.32 -11.76
C ARG A 408 5.45 -21.81 -10.35
N ILE A 409 5.29 -20.89 -9.39
CA ILE A 409 4.91 -21.20 -8.01
C ILE A 409 3.56 -21.93 -7.95
N TYR A 410 2.57 -21.49 -8.71
CA TYR A 410 1.27 -22.16 -8.76
C TYR A 410 1.40 -23.62 -9.28
N GLU A 411 2.15 -23.83 -10.36
CA GLU A 411 2.34 -25.16 -10.96
C GLU A 411 3.14 -26.12 -10.05
N GLU A 412 4.22 -25.63 -9.42
CA GLU A 412 5.09 -26.44 -8.57
C GLU A 412 4.48 -26.69 -7.19
N GLU A 413 3.94 -25.65 -6.55
CA GLU A 413 3.59 -25.69 -5.14
C GLU A 413 2.09 -25.92 -4.89
N VAL A 414 1.20 -25.49 -5.79
CA VAL A 414 -0.26 -25.53 -5.59
C VAL A 414 -0.89 -26.70 -6.36
N LYS A 415 -0.65 -26.81 -7.66
CA LYS A 415 -1.25 -27.84 -8.54
C LYS A 415 -0.87 -29.27 -8.14
N THR A 416 0.31 -29.48 -7.55
CA THR A 416 0.75 -30.79 -7.05
C THR A 416 -0.11 -31.32 -5.89
N VAL A 417 -0.78 -30.45 -5.13
CA VAL A 417 -1.67 -30.85 -4.04
C VAL A 417 -3.06 -31.26 -4.56
N GLU A 418 -3.60 -30.60 -5.59
CA GLU A 418 -4.89 -30.95 -6.23
C GLU A 418 -4.94 -32.39 -6.77
N ILE A 419 -3.80 -32.95 -7.19
CA ILE A 419 -3.70 -34.31 -7.72
C ILE A 419 -3.67 -35.34 -6.57
N SER A 420 -3.11 -34.97 -5.41
CA SER A 420 -2.99 -35.87 -4.25
C SER A 420 -4.26 -35.95 -3.40
N SER A 421 -5.15 -34.95 -3.46
CA SER A 421 -6.41 -34.89 -2.70
C SER A 421 -7.61 -35.51 -3.44
N LYS A 422 -7.43 -35.92 -4.70
CA LYS A 422 -8.42 -36.65 -5.52
C LYS A 422 -8.16 -38.16 -5.61
N LYS A 423 -7.13 -38.67 -4.93
CA LYS A 423 -6.91 -40.10 -4.67
C LYS A 423 -7.27 -40.39 -3.22
#